data_AF-B1KH11-F1
#
_entry.id   AF-B1KH11-F1
#
_cell.length_a   1.000
_cell.length_b   1.000
_cell.length_c   1.000
_cell.angle_alpha   90.00
_cell.angle_beta   90.00
_cell.angle_gamma   90.00
#
_symmetry.space_group_name_H-M   'P 1'
#
loop_
_entity.id
_entity.type
_entity.pdbx_description
1 polymer ?
#
loop_
_entity_poly.entity_id
_entity_poly.type
_entity_poly.pdbx_seq_one_letter_code
_entity_poly.pdbx_strand_id
1 'polypeptide(L)'
;MSLYLGFTFFSLFIGFLLGASNTPVIGLFLTSIFGFIGTLLGTQYVLNINNSNKYGAKFLGISMLVVSISLFIGTVSGGFYRTESNIQVNQILPWEGAAKPKSTKEALDWILVKEKMNLLGYSDEDVAKIYQIRSEEIELLAEIIKQESTQEEDLYSSELPTVIYDESAPFYLVFPKEITPKKRANRAPSSINGD
;
A
#
# COMPACT_ATOMS: atom_id res chain seq x y z
N MET A 1 16.35 -7.64 -39.29
CA MET A 1 16.88 -7.52 -37.91
C MET A 1 16.31 -6.30 -37.19
N SER A 2 16.29 -5.11 -37.78
CA SER A 2 15.69 -3.91 -37.16
C SER A 2 14.19 -4.03 -36.85
N LEU A 3 13.41 -4.69 -37.72
CA LEU A 3 11.98 -4.93 -37.49
C LEU A 3 11.69 -5.77 -36.23
N TYR A 4 12.46 -6.83 -36.00
CA TYR A 4 12.31 -7.66 -34.80
C TYR A 4 12.63 -6.88 -33.52
N LEU A 5 13.65 -6.01 -33.58
CA LEU A 5 13.99 -5.11 -32.48
C LEU A 5 12.83 -4.15 -32.17
N GLY A 6 12.21 -3.58 -33.21
CA GLY A 6 11.02 -2.73 -33.05
C GLY A 6 9.87 -3.47 -32.38
N PHE A 7 9.58 -4.69 -32.81
CA PHE A 7 8.55 -5.54 -32.20
C PHE A 7 8.85 -5.87 -30.74
N THR A 8 10.10 -6.15 -30.39
CA THR A 8 10.48 -6.41 -28.99
C THR A 8 10.26 -5.20 -28.10
N PHE A 9 10.74 -4.02 -28.51
CA PHE A 9 10.61 -2.80 -27.69
C PHE A 9 9.16 -2.35 -27.57
N PHE A 10 8.41 -2.38 -28.66
CA PHE A 10 7.00 -2.02 -28.65
C PHE A 10 6.17 -2.97 -27.76
N SER A 11 6.41 -4.27 -27.89
CA SER A 11 5.71 -5.27 -27.08
C SER A 11 6.06 -5.17 -25.59
N LEU A 12 7.34 -4.94 -25.27
CA LEU A 12 7.79 -4.75 -23.89
C LEU A 12 7.19 -3.48 -23.27
N PHE A 13 7.13 -2.38 -24.04
CA PHE A 13 6.51 -1.12 -23.59
C PHE A 13 5.01 -1.28 -23.32
N ILE A 14 4.28 -1.95 -24.22
CA ILE A 14 2.85 -2.25 -24.01
C ILE A 14 2.67 -3.17 -22.81
N GLY A 15 3.49 -4.22 -22.71
CA GLY A 15 3.47 -5.14 -21.57
C GLY A 15 3.66 -4.39 -20.26
N PHE A 16 4.65 -3.50 -20.19
CA PHE A 16 4.90 -2.68 -19.00
C PHE A 16 3.70 -1.81 -18.64
N LEU A 17 3.11 -1.09 -19.61
CA LEU A 17 1.92 -0.28 -19.39
C LEU A 17 0.72 -1.10 -18.93
N LEU A 18 0.54 -2.32 -19.46
CA LEU A 18 -0.49 -3.25 -19.03
C LEU A 18 -0.27 -3.71 -17.58
N GLY A 19 0.95 -4.09 -17.23
CA GLY A 19 1.30 -4.52 -15.87
C GLY A 19 1.21 -3.40 -14.83
N ALA A 20 1.49 -2.16 -15.25
CA ALA A 20 1.41 -0.99 -14.38
C ALA A 20 -0.01 -0.41 -14.25
N SER A 21 -0.98 -0.81 -15.09
CA SER A 21 -2.33 -0.25 -15.09
C SER A 21 -3.28 -0.94 -14.11
N ASN A 22 -4.17 -0.16 -13.48
CA ASN A 22 -5.20 -0.63 -12.55
C ASN A 22 -6.57 -0.92 -13.21
N THR A 23 -6.67 -0.91 -14.55
CA THR A 23 -7.94 -0.94 -15.30
C THR A 23 -8.15 -2.23 -16.12
N PRO A 24 -9.40 -2.53 -16.57
CA PRO A 24 -9.75 -3.69 -17.42
C PRO A 24 -9.14 -3.69 -18.85
N VAL A 25 -8.01 -3.00 -19.04
CA VAL A 25 -7.22 -2.95 -20.28
C VAL A 25 -6.67 -4.34 -20.63
N ILE A 26 -6.44 -5.20 -19.63
CA ILE A 26 -6.13 -6.63 -19.84
C ILE A 26 -7.20 -7.32 -20.70
N GLY A 27 -8.49 -7.00 -20.52
CA GLY A 27 -9.58 -7.60 -21.27
C GLY A 27 -9.51 -7.26 -22.75
N LEU A 28 -9.41 -5.97 -23.07
CA LEU A 28 -9.27 -5.48 -24.45
C LEU A 28 -8.01 -6.02 -25.14
N PHE A 29 -6.91 -6.14 -24.39
CA PHE A 29 -5.67 -6.69 -24.89
C PHE A 29 -5.78 -8.18 -25.24
N LEU A 30 -6.36 -9.00 -24.36
CA LEU A 30 -6.63 -10.41 -24.68
C LEU A 30 -7.61 -10.55 -25.85
N THR A 31 -8.67 -9.73 -25.93
CA THR A 31 -9.61 -9.76 -27.07
C THR A 31 -8.90 -9.45 -28.38
N SER A 32 -7.96 -8.49 -28.38
CA SER A 32 -7.15 -8.16 -29.56
C SER A 32 -6.20 -9.29 -29.95
N ILE A 33 -5.57 -9.99 -28.99
CA ILE A 33 -4.73 -11.16 -29.28
C ILE A 33 -5.57 -12.28 -29.88
N PHE A 34 -6.69 -12.66 -29.26
CA PHE A 34 -7.54 -13.73 -29.75
C PHE A 34 -8.16 -13.40 -31.11
N GLY A 35 -8.56 -12.15 -31.33
CA GLY A 35 -9.00 -11.67 -32.64
C GLY A 35 -7.92 -11.79 -33.71
N PHE A 36 -6.67 -11.43 -33.38
CA PHE A 36 -5.55 -11.56 -34.31
C PHE A 36 -5.20 -13.02 -34.61
N ILE A 37 -5.19 -13.90 -33.61
CA ILE A 37 -4.98 -15.36 -33.77
C ILE A 37 -6.09 -15.96 -34.63
N GLY A 38 -7.35 -15.62 -34.34
CA GLY A 38 -8.51 -16.09 -35.11
C GLY A 38 -8.44 -15.63 -36.56
N THR A 39 -8.01 -14.39 -36.81
CA THR A 39 -7.82 -13.86 -38.16
C THR A 39 -6.70 -14.59 -38.89
N LEU A 40 -5.58 -14.90 -38.23
CA LEU A 40 -4.47 -15.65 -38.82
C LEU A 40 -4.85 -17.08 -39.19
N LEU A 41 -5.48 -17.81 -38.27
CA LEU A 41 -5.96 -19.16 -38.51
C LEU A 41 -7.06 -19.17 -39.58
N GLY A 42 -7.97 -18.21 -39.53
CA GLY A 42 -9.03 -18.02 -40.53
C GLY A 42 -8.45 -17.74 -41.91
N THR A 43 -7.45 -16.87 -42.02
CA THR A 43 -6.79 -16.57 -43.29
C THR A 43 -6.11 -17.82 -43.87
N GLN A 44 -5.46 -18.62 -43.03
CA GLN A 44 -4.81 -19.86 -43.47
C GLN A 44 -5.81 -20.95 -43.90
N TYR A 45 -6.95 -21.06 -43.22
CA TYR A 45 -7.95 -22.09 -43.51
C TYR A 45 -8.90 -21.69 -44.66
N VAL A 46 -9.26 -20.41 -44.77
CA VAL A 46 -10.22 -19.89 -45.77
C VAL A 46 -9.56 -19.58 -47.11
N LEU A 47 -8.34 -19.01 -47.12
CA LEU A 47 -7.69 -18.59 -48.37
C LEU A 47 -6.86 -19.69 -49.05
N ASN A 48 -6.81 -20.91 -48.47
CA ASN A 48 -6.10 -22.09 -49.00
C ASN A 48 -4.77 -21.72 -49.69
N ILE A 49 -3.96 -20.89 -48.99
CA ILE A 49 -2.76 -20.29 -49.58
C ILE A 49 -1.78 -21.42 -49.87
N ASN A 50 -1.67 -21.73 -51.16
CA ASN A 50 -0.83 -22.78 -51.70
C ASN A 50 0.64 -22.58 -51.26
N ASN A 51 1.36 -23.70 -51.16
CA ASN A 51 2.65 -23.95 -50.49
C ASN A 51 3.87 -23.05 -50.85
N SER A 52 3.70 -21.94 -51.56
CA SER A 52 4.80 -21.11 -52.10
C SER A 52 5.45 -20.16 -51.08
N ASN A 53 4.81 -19.87 -49.94
CA ASN A 53 5.29 -18.89 -48.96
C ASN A 53 5.63 -19.48 -47.57
N LYS A 54 6.28 -20.65 -47.55
CA LYS A 54 6.78 -21.30 -46.31
C LYS A 54 7.68 -20.39 -45.46
N TYR A 55 8.39 -19.45 -46.10
CA TYR A 55 9.25 -18.48 -45.41
C TYR A 55 8.45 -17.41 -44.65
N GLY A 56 7.30 -16.97 -45.19
CA GLY A 56 6.41 -16.00 -44.53
C GLY A 56 5.77 -16.56 -43.27
N ALA A 57 5.34 -17.82 -43.30
CA ALA A 57 4.74 -18.49 -42.14
C ALA A 57 5.74 -18.67 -40.98
N LYS A 58 6.99 -19.06 -41.29
CA LYS A 58 8.06 -19.17 -40.27
C LYS A 58 8.44 -17.81 -39.68
N PHE A 59 8.59 -16.79 -40.52
CA PHE A 59 8.87 -15.42 -40.09
C PHE A 59 7.78 -14.90 -39.14
N LEU A 60 6.52 -15.12 -39.51
CA LEU A 60 5.37 -14.72 -38.73
C LEU A 60 5.30 -15.45 -37.38
N GLY A 61 5.49 -16.78 -37.37
CA GLY A 61 5.53 -17.57 -36.14
C GLY A 61 6.64 -17.12 -35.17
N ILE A 62 7.85 -16.85 -35.68
CA ILE A 62 8.95 -16.33 -34.87
C ILE A 62 8.63 -14.94 -34.33
N SER A 63 8.08 -14.05 -35.16
CA SER A 63 7.71 -12.69 -34.72
C SER A 63 6.66 -12.70 -33.62
N MET A 64 5.67 -13.59 -33.71
CA MET A 64 4.61 -13.74 -32.74
C MET A 64 5.14 -14.28 -31.40
N LEU A 65 6.06 -15.25 -31.45
CA LEU A 65 6.72 -15.80 -30.27
C LEU A 65 7.55 -14.71 -29.56
N VAL A 66 8.34 -13.94 -30.31
CA VAL A 66 9.16 -12.84 -29.77
C VAL A 66 8.30 -11.75 -29.13
N VAL A 67 7.18 -11.39 -29.77
CA VAL A 67 6.20 -10.44 -29.22
C VAL A 67 5.60 -10.99 -27.92
N SER A 68 5.17 -12.25 -27.90
CA SER A 68 4.57 -12.87 -26.72
C SER A 68 5.51 -12.89 -25.51
N ILE A 69 6.78 -13.29 -25.71
CA ILE A 69 7.78 -13.30 -24.64
C ILE A 69 8.06 -11.88 -24.14
N SER A 70 8.27 -10.93 -25.05
CA SER A 70 8.57 -9.54 -24.69
C SER A 70 7.42 -8.90 -23.92
N LEU A 71 6.18 -9.25 -24.29
CA LEU A 71 4.99 -8.76 -23.62
C LEU A 71 4.87 -9.33 -22.21
N PHE A 72 5.09 -10.64 -22.06
CA PHE A 72 5.06 -11.31 -20.77
C PHE A 72 6.10 -10.73 -19.81
N ILE A 73 7.32 -10.49 -20.29
CA ILE A 73 8.36 -9.83 -19.48
C ILE A 73 7.91 -8.41 -19.09
N GLY A 74 7.39 -7.64 -20.04
CA GLY A 74 6.87 -6.29 -19.77
C GLY A 74 5.77 -6.28 -18.72
N THR A 75 4.77 -7.18 -18.82
CA THR A 75 3.66 -7.24 -17.85
C THR A 75 4.11 -7.62 -16.45
N VAL A 76 5.01 -8.60 -16.34
CA VAL A 76 5.60 -9.00 -15.07
C VAL A 76 6.40 -7.84 -14.47
N SER A 77 7.25 -7.17 -15.25
CA SER A 77 8.01 -5.99 -14.80
C SER A 77 7.12 -4.82 -14.37
N GLY A 78 6.03 -4.54 -15.10
CA GLY A 78 5.05 -3.52 -14.69
C GLY A 78 4.32 -3.91 -13.39
N GLY A 79 4.03 -5.20 -13.21
CA GLY A 79 3.46 -5.73 -11.97
C GLY A 79 4.41 -5.59 -10.78
N PHE A 80 5.71 -5.88 -10.99
CA PHE A 80 6.74 -5.65 -9.98
C PHE A 80 6.89 -4.16 -9.65
N TYR A 81 6.91 -3.28 -10.66
CA TYR A 81 6.96 -1.83 -10.45
C TYR A 81 5.83 -1.35 -9.55
N ARG A 82 4.60 -1.86 -9.76
CA ARG A 82 3.46 -1.59 -8.88
C ARG A 82 3.66 -2.15 -7.47
N THR A 83 4.14 -3.37 -7.37
CA THR A 83 4.23 -4.10 -6.09
C THR A 83 5.36 -3.59 -5.21
N GLU A 84 6.51 -3.21 -5.78
CA GLU A 84 7.63 -2.60 -5.05
C GLU A 84 7.36 -1.13 -4.68
N SER A 85 6.53 -0.40 -5.45
CA SER A 85 6.09 0.94 -5.07
C SER A 85 5.14 0.96 -3.86
N ASN A 86 4.48 -0.18 -3.58
CA ASN A 86 3.92 -0.46 -2.27
C ASN A 86 5.07 -0.86 -1.35
N ILE A 87 5.89 0.12 -0.99
CA ILE A 87 6.67 0.05 0.24
C ILE A 87 5.63 -0.32 1.30
N GLN A 88 5.65 -1.57 1.75
CA GLN A 88 4.95 -1.94 2.97
C GLN A 88 5.57 -1.02 4.01
N VAL A 89 4.87 0.07 4.31
CA VAL A 89 5.21 0.90 5.45
C VAL A 89 5.00 -0.08 6.60
N ASN A 90 6.08 -0.71 7.06
CA ASN A 90 6.05 -1.46 8.29
C ASN A 90 5.50 -0.48 9.30
N GLN A 91 4.23 -0.66 9.65
CA GLN A 91 3.57 0.21 10.61
C GLN A 91 4.13 -0.20 11.95
N ILE A 92 5.24 0.43 12.33
CA ILE A 92 5.84 0.29 13.65
C ILE A 92 4.78 0.73 14.65
N LEU A 93 4.35 -0.17 15.52
CA LEU A 93 3.37 0.20 16.52
C LEU A 93 4.05 1.08 17.58
N PRO A 94 3.36 2.10 18.15
CA PRO A 94 3.96 2.98 19.15
C PRO A 94 4.56 2.24 20.36
N TRP A 95 3.99 1.08 20.69
CA TRP A 95 4.36 0.24 21.83
C TRP A 95 5.26 -0.95 21.46
N GLU A 96 5.88 -0.93 20.28
CA GLU A 96 6.82 -1.98 19.87
C GLU A 96 8.05 -1.97 20.80
N GLY A 97 8.17 -3.00 21.65
CA GLY A 97 9.21 -3.09 22.68
C GLY A 97 8.81 -2.58 24.07
N ALA A 98 7.58 -2.10 24.25
CA ALA A 98 7.05 -1.64 25.53
C ALA A 98 5.84 -2.47 26.00
N ALA A 99 5.34 -2.19 27.21
CA ALA A 99 4.10 -2.79 27.72
C ALA A 99 2.92 -2.44 26.81
N LYS A 100 2.10 -3.42 26.45
CA LYS A 100 0.95 -3.22 25.57
C LYS A 100 -0.18 -2.47 26.28
N PRO A 101 -0.99 -1.67 25.55
CA PRO A 101 -2.15 -0.98 26.13
C PRO A 101 -3.14 -2.00 26.70
N LYS A 102 -3.85 -1.61 27.77
CA LYS A 102 -4.73 -2.53 28.52
C LYS A 102 -6.08 -2.74 27.82
N SER A 103 -6.49 -1.78 26.98
CA SER A 103 -7.74 -1.85 26.23
C SER A 103 -7.56 -1.60 24.73
N THR A 104 -8.48 -2.15 23.93
CA THR A 104 -8.53 -1.88 22.48
C THR A 104 -8.77 -0.40 22.18
N LYS A 105 -9.55 0.29 23.01
CA LYS A 105 -9.83 1.73 22.83
C LYS A 105 -8.56 2.57 22.99
N GLU A 106 -7.79 2.29 24.03
CA GLU A 106 -6.50 2.92 24.28
C GLU A 106 -5.50 2.61 23.13
N ALA A 107 -5.49 1.37 22.63
CA ALA A 107 -4.66 1.01 21.48
C ALA A 107 -5.02 1.83 20.22
N LEU A 108 -6.32 1.99 19.94
CA LEU A 108 -6.80 2.80 18.82
C LEU A 108 -6.49 4.29 19.01
N ASP A 109 -6.63 4.81 20.23
CA ASP A 109 -6.26 6.19 20.56
C ASP A 109 -4.79 6.44 20.27
N TRP A 110 -3.89 5.55 20.71
CA TRP A 110 -2.46 5.66 20.41
C TRP A 110 -2.11 5.57 18.92
N ILE A 111 -2.88 4.80 18.13
CA ILE A 111 -2.72 4.78 16.67
C ILE A 111 -3.09 6.14 16.08
N LEU A 112 -4.18 6.77 16.54
CA LEU A 112 -4.59 8.10 16.10
C LEU A 112 -3.60 9.18 16.56
N VAL A 113 -3.09 9.09 17.79
CA VAL A 113 -2.02 9.97 18.30
C VAL A 113 -0.79 9.88 17.41
N LYS A 114 -0.35 8.65 17.08
CA LYS A 114 0.78 8.44 16.15
C LYS A 114 0.54 9.13 14.82
N GLU A 115 -0.64 8.93 14.22
CA GLU A 115 -0.97 9.53 12.94
C GLU A 115 -0.91 11.07 13.00
N LYS A 116 -1.53 11.67 14.01
CA LYS A 116 -1.52 13.12 14.21
C LYS A 116 -0.12 13.69 14.46
N MET A 117 0.69 13.02 15.27
CA MET A 117 2.08 13.39 15.49
C MET A 117 2.92 13.28 14.21
N ASN A 118 2.71 12.22 13.43
CA ASN A 118 3.39 12.04 12.15
C ASN A 118 3.00 13.13 11.13
N LEU A 119 1.76 13.63 11.18
CA LEU A 119 1.31 14.77 10.37
C LEU A 119 1.97 16.10 10.80
N LEU A 120 2.24 16.27 12.09
CA LEU A 120 2.98 17.40 12.64
C LEU A 120 4.49 17.33 12.34
N GLY A 121 4.98 16.16 11.91
CA GLY A 121 6.35 15.93 11.48
C GLY A 121 7.26 15.31 12.55
N TYR A 122 6.68 14.75 13.61
CA TYR A 122 7.42 13.91 14.55
C TYR A 122 7.81 12.58 13.88
N SER A 123 8.92 12.01 14.32
CA SER A 123 9.36 10.69 13.88
C SER A 123 8.65 9.59 14.67
N ASP A 124 8.60 8.37 14.12
CA ASP A 124 8.05 7.21 14.83
C ASP A 124 8.82 6.92 16.15
N GLU A 125 10.11 7.27 16.21
CA GLU A 125 10.93 7.17 17.43
C GLU A 125 10.48 8.14 18.52
N ASP A 126 10.06 9.37 18.14
CA ASP A 126 9.55 10.35 19.10
C ASP A 126 8.21 9.89 19.69
N VAL A 127 7.34 9.32 18.85
CA VAL A 127 6.06 8.75 19.30
C VAL A 127 6.31 7.59 20.27
N ALA A 128 7.27 6.71 19.97
CA ALA A 128 7.62 5.60 20.85
C ALA A 128 8.16 6.08 22.21
N LYS A 129 8.97 7.14 22.26
CA LYS A 129 9.43 7.74 23.52
C LYS A 129 8.28 8.28 24.37
N ILE A 130 7.30 8.95 23.75
CA ILE A 130 6.13 9.45 24.48
C ILE A 130 5.30 8.27 25.03
N TYR A 131 5.14 7.21 24.24
CA TYR A 131 4.49 6.00 24.72
C TYR A 131 5.24 5.37 25.90
N GLN A 132 6.57 5.36 25.87
CA GLN A 132 7.38 4.86 26.97
C GLN A 132 7.15 5.66 28.26
N ILE A 133 7.17 6.99 28.18
CA ILE A 133 6.84 7.87 29.32
C ILE A 133 5.46 7.51 29.88
N ARG A 134 4.49 7.27 29.00
CA ARG A 134 3.16 6.85 29.42
C ARG A 134 3.16 5.50 30.13
N SER A 135 3.93 4.54 29.63
CA SER A 135 4.01 3.21 30.25
C SER A 135 4.56 3.27 31.68
N GLU A 136 5.56 4.13 31.91
CA GLU A 136 6.13 4.39 33.25
C GLU A 136 5.12 5.12 34.15
N GLU A 137 4.38 6.10 33.61
CA GLU A 137 3.32 6.81 34.34
C GLU A 137 2.20 5.87 34.80
N ILE A 138 1.82 4.88 33.98
CA ILE A 138 0.81 3.88 34.35
C ILE A 138 1.23 3.08 35.59
N GLU A 139 2.52 2.77 35.75
CA GLU A 139 3.03 2.05 36.92
C GLU A 139 2.92 2.93 38.18
N LEU A 140 3.29 4.20 38.08
CA LEU A 140 3.15 5.18 39.18
C LEU A 140 1.68 5.39 39.57
N LEU A 141 0.79 5.55 38.59
CA LEU A 141 -0.64 5.71 38.84
C LEU A 141 -1.25 4.47 39.48
N ALA A 142 -0.79 3.26 39.12
CA ALA A 142 -1.26 2.03 39.76
C ALA A 142 -0.88 1.96 41.25
N GLU A 143 0.29 2.51 41.63
CA GLU A 143 0.69 2.62 43.03
C GLU A 143 -0.17 3.62 43.80
N ILE A 144 -0.45 4.78 43.21
CA ILE A 144 -1.33 5.82 43.81
C ILE A 144 -2.74 5.26 44.03
N ILE A 145 -3.33 4.61 43.02
CA ILE A 145 -4.66 3.99 43.14
C ILE A 145 -4.69 2.95 44.27
N LYS A 146 -3.61 2.20 44.45
CA LYS A 146 -3.50 1.23 45.55
C LYS A 146 -3.47 1.94 46.91
N GLN A 147 -2.74 3.03 47.03
CA GLN A 147 -2.69 3.84 48.25
C GLN A 147 -4.07 4.44 48.58
N GLU A 148 -4.76 5.00 47.57
CA GLU A 148 -6.12 5.53 47.68
C GLU A 148 -7.12 4.46 48.13
N SER A 149 -7.07 3.26 47.52
CA SER A 149 -7.95 2.14 47.91
C SER A 149 -7.72 1.62 49.33
N THR A 150 -6.55 1.88 49.91
CA THR A 150 -6.22 1.47 51.28
C THR A 150 -6.64 2.54 52.31
N GLN A 151 -6.89 3.78 51.87
CA GLN A 151 -7.27 4.94 52.69
C GLN A 151 -8.78 5.22 52.66
N GLU A 152 -9.62 4.19 52.62
CA GLU A 152 -11.11 4.23 52.52
C GLU A 152 -11.86 5.04 53.62
N GLU A 153 -11.20 5.81 54.49
CA GLU A 153 -11.84 6.56 55.58
C GLU A 153 -11.96 8.09 55.41
N ASP A 154 -11.47 8.69 54.32
CA ASP A 154 -11.68 10.13 54.07
C ASP A 154 -12.97 10.40 53.29
N LEU A 155 -14.08 10.48 54.05
CA LEU A 155 -15.44 10.90 53.66
C LEU A 155 -15.54 12.28 52.94
N TYR A 156 -14.43 12.97 52.71
CA TYR A 156 -14.36 14.30 52.10
C TYR A 156 -13.43 14.39 50.88
N SER A 157 -12.89 13.29 50.36
CA SER A 157 -12.16 13.35 49.09
C SER A 157 -13.15 13.52 47.93
N SER A 158 -13.53 14.77 47.68
CA SER A 158 -14.45 15.20 46.61
C SER A 158 -13.81 15.16 45.22
N GLU A 159 -12.61 14.58 45.09
CA GLU A 159 -11.90 14.43 43.85
C GLU A 159 -12.14 13.01 43.33
N LEU A 160 -12.56 12.90 42.06
CA LEU A 160 -12.85 11.63 41.40
C LEU A 160 -11.66 10.67 41.58
N PRO A 161 -11.91 9.35 41.78
CA PRO A 161 -10.83 8.37 41.95
C PRO A 161 -9.87 8.45 40.77
N THR A 162 -8.57 8.32 41.03
CA THR A 162 -7.55 8.44 39.98
C THR A 162 -7.77 7.35 38.93
N VAL A 163 -8.11 7.74 37.69
CA VAL A 163 -8.38 6.80 36.60
C VAL A 163 -7.16 6.71 35.68
N ILE A 164 -6.71 5.50 35.38
CA ILE A 164 -5.58 5.29 34.46
C ILE A 164 -5.92 5.86 33.08
N TYR A 165 -7.07 5.57 32.51
CA TYR A 165 -7.46 6.06 31.19
C TYR A 165 -8.91 6.55 31.19
N ASP A 166 -9.12 7.81 30.81
CA ASP A 166 -10.45 8.41 30.69
C ASP A 166 -10.99 8.28 29.26
N GLU A 167 -12.03 7.47 29.08
CA GLU A 167 -12.65 7.28 27.77
C GLU A 167 -13.36 8.55 27.25
N SER A 168 -13.73 9.48 28.13
CA SER A 168 -14.42 10.72 27.76
C SER A 168 -13.47 11.79 27.21
N ALA A 169 -12.17 11.67 27.51
CA ALA A 169 -11.11 12.59 27.10
C ALA A 169 -9.90 11.86 26.49
N PRO A 170 -10.05 11.18 25.33
CA PRO A 170 -8.96 10.45 24.69
C PRO A 170 -7.81 11.37 24.24
N PHE A 171 -6.59 10.85 24.23
CA PHE A 171 -5.34 11.57 23.96
C PHE A 171 -5.34 12.24 22.58
N TYR A 172 -5.93 11.62 21.57
CA TYR A 172 -5.98 12.20 20.22
C TYR A 172 -6.70 13.57 20.18
N LEU A 173 -7.53 13.92 21.18
CA LEU A 173 -8.24 15.20 21.24
C LEU A 173 -7.34 16.36 21.68
N VAL A 174 -6.18 16.09 22.28
CA VAL A 174 -5.20 17.13 22.66
C VAL A 174 -4.68 17.87 21.41
N PHE A 175 -4.69 17.19 20.26
CA PHE A 175 -4.25 17.76 18.99
C PHE A 175 -5.35 18.60 18.33
N PRO A 176 -5.00 19.70 17.64
CA PRO A 176 -5.96 20.50 16.90
C PRO A 176 -6.72 19.65 15.85
N LYS A 177 -7.98 19.99 15.61
CA LYS A 177 -8.85 19.26 14.65
C LYS A 177 -8.35 19.36 13.22
N GLU A 178 -7.71 20.48 12.88
CA GLU A 178 -7.15 20.72 11.55
C GLU A 178 -5.62 20.76 11.66
N ILE A 179 -4.98 19.66 11.25
CA ILE A 179 -3.53 19.61 11.08
C ILE A 179 -3.29 19.70 9.58
N THR A 180 -2.78 20.84 9.11
CA THR A 180 -2.30 20.92 7.73
C THR A 180 -1.09 20.00 7.60
N PRO A 181 -1.17 18.91 6.81
CA PRO A 181 -0.08 17.95 6.69
C PRO A 181 1.16 18.69 6.22
N LYS A 182 2.26 18.58 6.96
CA LYS A 182 3.56 19.03 6.46
C LYS A 182 3.85 18.16 5.25
N LYS A 183 3.74 18.75 4.05
CA LYS A 183 3.75 18.07 2.76
C LYS A 183 4.94 17.12 2.69
N ARG A 184 4.74 15.82 2.93
CA ARG A 184 5.75 14.79 2.64
C ARG A 184 5.88 14.78 1.13
N ALA A 185 6.93 15.42 0.63
CA ALA A 185 7.29 15.33 -0.77
C ALA A 185 7.71 13.88 -1.03
N ASN A 186 6.77 13.05 -1.49
CA ASN A 186 7.01 11.89 -2.33
C ASN A 186 5.66 11.33 -2.79
N ARG A 187 5.09 11.96 -3.83
CA ARG A 187 4.16 11.30 -4.74
C ARG A 187 4.96 10.95 -5.99
N ALA A 188 5.03 9.68 -6.35
CA ALA A 188 5.35 9.31 -7.72
C ALA A 188 4.24 9.86 -8.64
N PRO A 189 4.57 10.31 -9.86
CA PRO A 189 3.63 11.01 -10.71
C PRO A 189 2.68 10.00 -11.35
N SER A 190 1.37 10.14 -11.09
CA SER A 190 0.25 9.69 -11.95
C SER A 190 -0.88 8.90 -11.29
N SER A 191 -1.21 9.12 -10.02
CA SER A 191 -2.59 8.86 -9.56
C SER A 191 -3.32 10.19 -9.39
N ILE A 192 -4.10 10.53 -10.42
CA ILE A 192 -5.19 11.51 -10.29
C ILE A 192 -6.15 10.92 -9.26
N ASN A 193 -6.23 11.54 -8.08
CA ASN A 193 -7.37 11.35 -7.20
C ASN A 193 -8.53 12.04 -7.92
N GLY A 194 -9.42 11.24 -8.51
CA GLY A 194 -10.73 11.74 -8.91
C GLY A 194 -11.51 12.03 -7.64
N ASP A 195 -12.00 13.25 -7.54
CA ASP A 195 -13.03 13.67 -6.57
C ASP A 195 -14.31 12.86 -6.75
#